data_AF-A0A6M4IVA7-F1
#
_entry.id   AF-A0A6M4IVA7-F1
#
_cell.length_a   1.000
_cell.length_b   1.000
_cell.length_c   1.000
_cell.angle_alpha   90.00
_cell.angle_beta   90.00
_cell.angle_gamma   90.00
#
_symmetry.space_group_name_H-M   'P 1'
#
loop_
_entity.id
_entity.type
_entity.pdbx_description
1 polymer ?
#
loop_
_entity_poly.entity_id
_entity_poly.type
_entity_poly.pdbx_seq_one_letter_code
_entity_poly.pdbx_strand_id
1 'polypeptide(L)'
;MNTVRQQPASPGLPAEIAQTIRETQQATRDAAQATRDAAQATRDAAQADADAARAPAEPLPPGTIVFTGDGSGENVRINVKGGNVVLSQGDNTTTIPLRDVVPQGLVQMSWALAASVIAVFIGWPIARAIARAIDRRGRAVRADNALEAQLQQRFDAMERNIDTVAVEMERLSEAQRFTSKLLEQRSAAEQRAAVPVDANR
;
A
#
# COMPACT_ATOMS: atom_id res chain seq x y z
N MET A 1 -51.75 97.74 -57.29
CA MET A 1 -51.76 97.39 -58.74
C MET A 1 -51.22 95.99 -58.89
N ASN A 2 -52.01 95.17 -59.57
CA ASN A 2 -51.89 93.74 -59.73
C ASN A 2 -50.97 93.43 -60.92
N THR A 3 -49.91 92.63 -60.74
CA THR A 3 -49.15 92.08 -61.88
C THR A 3 -48.70 90.65 -61.58
N VAL A 4 -49.48 89.73 -62.16
CA VAL A 4 -49.16 88.32 -62.44
C VAL A 4 -48.03 88.23 -63.47
N ARG A 5 -47.14 87.24 -63.33
CA ARG A 5 -46.31 86.49 -64.33
C ARG A 5 -45.04 86.00 -63.62
N GLN A 6 -44.46 84.82 -63.82
CA GLN A 6 -44.66 83.69 -64.73
C GLN A 6 -43.90 82.50 -64.12
N GLN A 7 -44.50 81.33 -64.09
CA GLN A 7 -43.87 80.06 -63.73
C GLN A 7 -43.20 79.49 -64.99
N PRO A 8 -41.88 79.18 -64.98
CA PRO A 8 -41.28 78.45 -66.08
C PRO A 8 -41.62 76.95 -65.94
N ALA A 9 -42.15 76.41 -67.03
CA ALA A 9 -42.51 75.02 -67.22
C ALA A 9 -41.30 74.08 -67.08
N SER A 10 -41.50 72.93 -66.43
CA SER A 10 -40.56 71.81 -66.41
C SER A 10 -40.56 71.06 -67.76
N PRO A 11 -39.42 70.87 -68.43
CA PRO A 11 -39.28 69.90 -69.50
C PRO A 11 -38.27 68.81 -69.08
N GLY A 12 -38.69 67.56 -68.87
CA GLY A 12 -37.69 66.51 -68.62
C GLY A 12 -38.12 65.07 -68.28
N LEU A 13 -39.40 64.79 -68.02
CA LEU A 13 -39.82 63.47 -67.51
C LEU A 13 -39.60 62.22 -68.43
N PRO A 14 -39.43 62.29 -69.78
CA PRO A 14 -39.27 61.07 -70.57
C PRO A 14 -37.82 60.59 -70.77
N ALA A 15 -36.80 61.46 -70.63
CA ALA A 15 -35.41 61.08 -70.92
C ALA A 15 -34.75 60.31 -69.76
N GLU A 16 -35.09 60.67 -68.53
CA GLU A 16 -34.56 60.07 -67.30
C GLU A 16 -35.03 58.62 -67.14
N ILE A 17 -36.32 58.34 -67.39
CA ILE A 17 -36.89 56.99 -67.34
C ILE A 17 -36.20 56.04 -68.35
N ALA A 18 -35.88 56.54 -69.55
CA ALA A 18 -35.20 55.76 -70.58
C ALA A 18 -33.72 55.48 -70.24
N GLN A 19 -33.09 56.29 -69.38
CA GLN A 19 -31.75 56.02 -68.87
C GLN A 19 -31.81 54.97 -67.75
N THR A 20 -32.72 55.12 -66.79
CA THR A 20 -32.88 54.17 -65.67
C THR A 20 -33.22 52.75 -66.15
N ILE A 21 -34.03 52.61 -67.21
CA ILE A 21 -34.35 51.29 -67.79
C ILE A 21 -33.09 50.62 -68.37
N ARG A 22 -32.21 51.38 -69.03
CA ARG A 22 -30.98 50.84 -69.62
C ARG A 22 -29.97 50.43 -68.55
N GLU A 23 -29.81 51.25 -67.51
CA GLU A 23 -28.96 50.93 -66.37
C GLU A 23 -29.45 49.69 -65.63
N THR A 24 -30.76 49.57 -65.41
CA THR A 24 -31.36 48.39 -64.78
C THR A 24 -31.16 47.13 -65.62
N GLN A 25 -31.34 47.23 -66.95
CA GLN A 25 -31.07 46.10 -67.85
C GLN A 25 -29.61 45.68 -67.86
N GLN A 26 -28.68 46.64 -67.79
CA GLN A 26 -27.25 46.36 -67.73
C GLN A 26 -26.87 45.70 -66.40
N ALA A 27 -27.33 46.26 -65.27
CA ALA A 27 -27.11 45.67 -63.95
C ALA A 27 -27.67 44.23 -63.84
N THR A 28 -28.81 43.95 -64.49
CA THR A 28 -29.39 42.60 -64.52
C THR A 28 -28.52 41.61 -65.29
N ARG A 29 -27.87 42.03 -66.39
CA ARG A 29 -26.95 41.17 -67.15
C ARG A 29 -25.68 40.88 -66.38
N ASP A 30 -25.13 41.88 -65.71
CA ASP A 30 -23.91 41.75 -64.91
C ASP A 30 -24.16 40.82 -63.71
N ALA A 31 -25.31 40.95 -63.05
CA ALA A 31 -25.72 40.03 -61.98
C ALA A 31 -25.90 38.58 -62.48
N ALA A 32 -26.47 38.41 -63.68
CA ALA A 32 -26.65 37.08 -64.29
C ALA A 32 -25.33 36.44 -64.75
N GLN A 33 -24.30 37.23 -65.05
CA GLN A 33 -22.95 36.73 -65.32
C GLN A 33 -22.26 36.34 -64.02
N ALA A 34 -22.26 37.20 -63.01
CA ALA A 34 -21.67 36.92 -61.70
C ALA A 34 -22.24 35.64 -61.06
N THR A 35 -23.54 35.40 -61.22
CA THR A 35 -24.20 34.17 -60.71
C THR A 35 -23.68 32.92 -61.43
N ARG A 36 -23.40 33.00 -62.74
CA ARG A 36 -22.86 31.87 -63.51
C ARG A 36 -21.41 31.57 -63.13
N ASP A 37 -20.61 32.60 -62.94
CA ASP A 37 -19.20 32.45 -62.54
C ASP A 37 -19.10 31.84 -61.13
N ALA A 38 -19.95 32.28 -60.20
CA ALA A 38 -20.05 31.68 -58.87
C ALA A 38 -20.48 30.20 -58.92
N ALA A 39 -21.44 29.86 -59.79
CA ALA A 39 -21.89 28.49 -59.99
C ALA A 39 -20.84 27.59 -60.69
N GLN A 40 -19.95 28.16 -61.49
CA GLN A 40 -18.80 27.45 -62.06
C GLN A 40 -17.73 27.22 -60.99
N ALA A 41 -17.33 28.26 -60.26
CA ALA A 41 -16.36 28.15 -59.17
C ALA A 41 -16.78 27.11 -58.11
N THR A 42 -18.08 27.05 -57.79
CA THR A 42 -18.62 26.04 -56.86
C THR A 42 -18.49 24.61 -57.41
N ARG A 43 -18.69 24.42 -58.72
CA ARG A 43 -18.54 23.11 -59.37
C ARG A 43 -17.09 22.69 -59.46
N ASP A 44 -16.20 23.63 -59.77
CA ASP A 44 -14.76 23.36 -59.84
C ASP A 44 -14.20 22.98 -58.46
N ALA A 45 -14.65 23.66 -57.39
CA ALA A 45 -14.32 23.29 -56.01
C ALA A 45 -14.84 21.89 -55.64
N ALA A 46 -16.10 21.57 -56.00
CA ALA A 46 -16.67 20.26 -55.74
C ALA A 46 -15.97 19.13 -56.53
N GLN A 47 -15.48 19.41 -57.74
CA GLN A 47 -14.68 18.47 -58.52
C GLN A 47 -13.28 18.27 -57.92
N ALA A 48 -12.63 19.34 -57.45
CA ALA A 48 -11.34 19.23 -56.77
C ALA A 48 -11.42 18.36 -55.50
N ASP A 49 -12.49 18.49 -54.70
CA ASP A 49 -12.72 17.65 -53.52
C ASP A 49 -12.99 16.18 -53.91
N ALA A 50 -13.74 15.95 -54.99
CA ALA A 50 -14.00 14.61 -55.50
C ALA A 50 -12.74 13.92 -56.04
N ASP A 51 -11.86 14.67 -56.71
CA ASP A 51 -10.58 14.17 -57.21
C ASP A 51 -9.58 13.91 -56.06
N ALA A 52 -9.56 14.75 -55.03
CA ALA A 52 -8.80 14.49 -53.81
C ALA A 52 -9.26 13.22 -53.08
N ALA A 53 -10.56 12.95 -53.06
CA ALA A 53 -11.12 11.72 -52.49
C ALA A 53 -10.83 10.47 -53.34
N ARG A 54 -10.52 10.65 -54.63
CA ARG A 54 -10.23 9.55 -55.58
C ARG A 54 -8.74 9.25 -55.71
N ALA A 55 -7.87 10.07 -55.11
CA ALA A 55 -6.45 9.77 -55.02
C ALA A 55 -6.24 8.44 -54.25
N PRO A 56 -5.38 7.53 -54.74
CA PRO A 56 -5.11 6.28 -54.05
C PRO A 56 -4.48 6.58 -52.68
N ALA A 57 -5.19 6.25 -51.60
CA ALA A 57 -4.67 6.37 -50.25
C ALA A 57 -3.40 5.53 -50.13
N GLU A 58 -2.28 6.17 -49.76
CA GLU A 58 -1.04 5.45 -49.47
C GLU A 58 -1.33 4.35 -48.42
N PRO A 59 -0.78 3.13 -48.61
CA PRO A 59 -0.97 2.06 -47.65
C PRO A 59 -0.39 2.49 -46.30
N LEU A 60 -1.26 2.61 -45.30
CA LEU A 60 -0.86 2.98 -43.95
C LEU A 60 0.12 1.94 -43.39
N PRO A 61 1.19 2.35 -42.69
CA PRO A 61 2.10 1.42 -42.07
C PRO A 61 1.35 0.58 -41.01
N PRO A 62 1.67 -0.73 -40.89
CA PRO A 62 0.99 -1.64 -39.98
C PRO A 62 1.06 -1.15 -38.53
N GLY A 63 -0.05 -1.26 -37.80
CA GLY A 63 -0.15 -0.81 -36.40
C GLY A 63 -0.50 0.67 -36.21
N THR A 64 -0.90 1.37 -37.28
CA THR A 64 -1.36 2.77 -37.19
C THR A 64 -2.87 2.82 -36.97
N ILE A 65 -3.32 3.36 -35.83
CA ILE A 65 -4.72 3.68 -35.57
C ILE A 65 -4.92 5.15 -35.94
N VAL A 66 -5.90 5.44 -36.80
CA VAL A 66 -6.21 6.80 -37.24
C VAL A 66 -7.52 7.24 -36.61
N PHE A 67 -7.47 8.34 -35.85
CA PHE A 67 -8.67 9.01 -35.34
C PHE A 67 -8.94 10.21 -36.25
N THR A 68 -10.07 10.14 -36.96
CA THR A 68 -10.57 11.25 -37.76
C THR A 68 -11.20 12.27 -36.81
N GLY A 69 -10.61 13.46 -36.69
CA GLY A 69 -11.12 14.53 -35.83
C GLY A 69 -12.49 15.04 -36.30
N ASP A 70 -13.27 15.57 -35.36
CA ASP A 70 -14.65 16.03 -35.54
C ASP A 70 -14.79 17.42 -36.18
N GLY A 71 -13.71 18.01 -36.70
CA GLY A 71 -13.80 19.29 -37.40
C GLY A 71 -12.49 20.05 -37.66
N SER A 72 -11.33 19.59 -37.18
CA SER A 72 -10.05 20.27 -37.43
C SER A 72 -9.34 19.87 -38.73
N GLY A 73 -9.86 18.87 -39.47
CA GLY A 73 -9.27 18.36 -40.71
C GLY A 73 -7.95 17.59 -40.54
N GLU A 74 -7.41 17.51 -39.33
CA GLU A 74 -6.11 16.91 -39.05
C GLU A 74 -6.31 15.54 -38.41
N ASN A 75 -5.94 14.49 -39.14
CA ASN A 75 -6.04 13.12 -38.67
C ASN A 75 -4.98 12.83 -37.60
N VAL A 76 -5.39 12.36 -36.43
CA VAL A 76 -4.45 11.91 -35.38
C VAL A 76 -4.07 10.46 -35.66
N ARG A 77 -2.80 10.22 -35.97
CA ARG A 77 -2.22 8.91 -36.22
C ARG A 77 -1.47 8.44 -34.99
N ILE A 78 -1.90 7.35 -34.38
CA ILE A 78 -1.21 6.69 -33.28
C ILE A 78 -0.47 5.48 -33.84
N ASN A 79 0.85 5.46 -33.71
CA ASN A 79 1.69 4.35 -34.14
C ASN A 79 2.57 3.86 -32.98
N VAL A 80 2.59 2.55 -32.75
CA VAL A 80 3.41 1.93 -31.71
C VAL A 80 4.69 1.40 -32.36
N LYS A 81 5.82 2.06 -32.13
CA LYS A 81 7.14 1.66 -32.66
C LYS A 81 8.14 1.48 -31.53
N GLY A 82 8.78 0.30 -31.46
CA GLY A 82 9.96 0.08 -30.63
C GLY A 82 9.79 0.38 -29.14
N GLY A 83 8.59 0.16 -28.57
CA GLY A 83 8.32 0.45 -27.16
C GLY A 83 7.97 1.90 -26.85
N ASN A 84 7.63 2.70 -27.86
CA ASN A 84 7.07 4.04 -27.70
C ASN A 84 5.72 4.17 -28.42
N VAL A 85 4.81 4.97 -27.87
CA VAL A 85 3.58 5.41 -28.55
C VAL A 85 3.89 6.74 -29.23
N VAL A 86 3.85 6.76 -30.55
CA VAL A 86 4.05 7.97 -31.35
C VAL A 86 2.69 8.49 -31.79
N LEU A 87 2.33 9.69 -31.33
CA LEU A 87 1.14 10.42 -31.77
C LEU A 87 1.59 11.44 -32.81
N SER A 88 1.07 11.33 -34.03
CA SER A 88 1.29 12.29 -35.12
C SER A 88 -0.03 12.98 -35.42
N GLN A 89 -0.07 14.29 -35.22
CA GLN A 89 -1.19 15.17 -35.54
C GLN A 89 -0.65 16.24 -36.49
N GLY A 90 -0.94 16.05 -37.79
CA GLY A 90 -0.29 16.74 -38.90
C GLY A 90 1.22 16.75 -38.79
N ASP A 91 1.85 17.92 -38.68
CA ASP A 91 3.31 18.06 -38.59
C ASP A 91 3.84 17.83 -37.15
N ASN A 92 2.96 17.79 -36.16
CA ASN A 92 3.35 17.60 -34.77
C ASN A 92 3.45 16.12 -34.42
N THR A 93 4.66 15.68 -34.05
CA THR A 93 4.90 14.30 -33.61
C THR A 93 5.30 14.30 -32.13
N THR A 94 4.45 13.74 -31.27
CA THR A 94 4.71 13.54 -29.85
C THR A 94 5.01 12.06 -29.58
N THR A 95 6.17 11.77 -29.01
CA THR A 95 6.58 10.40 -28.67
C THR A 95 6.48 10.19 -27.17
N ILE A 96 5.58 9.30 -26.73
CA ILE A 96 5.40 8.90 -25.33
C ILE A 96 6.12 7.57 -25.11
N PRO A 97 7.19 7.52 -24.29
CA PRO A 97 7.89 6.28 -24.02
C PRO A 97 7.09 5.36 -23.08
N LEU A 98 6.89 4.08 -23.42
CA LEU A 98 6.07 3.16 -22.59
C LEU A 98 6.66 2.95 -21.18
N ARG A 99 7.97 3.16 -20.99
CA ARG A 99 8.63 3.07 -19.68
C ARG A 99 8.13 4.12 -18.66
N ASP A 100 7.59 5.25 -19.13
CA ASP A 100 7.01 6.29 -18.27
C ASP A 100 5.51 6.08 -18.04
N VAL A 101 4.88 5.12 -18.73
CA VAL A 101 3.45 4.79 -18.59
C VAL A 101 3.19 3.90 -17.38
N VAL A 102 4.22 3.35 -16.73
CA VAL A 102 4.08 2.65 -15.45
C VAL A 102 4.21 3.68 -14.31
N PRO A 103 3.14 3.98 -13.56
CA PRO A 103 3.20 4.94 -12.48
C PRO A 103 4.21 4.45 -11.43
N GLN A 104 5.16 5.31 -11.04
CA GLN A 104 6.19 4.95 -10.06
C GLN A 104 5.60 4.47 -8.72
N GLY A 105 4.40 4.92 -8.37
CA GLY A 105 3.66 4.43 -7.20
C GLY A 105 3.37 2.92 -7.24
N LEU A 106 3.15 2.34 -8.42
CA LEU A 106 2.91 0.90 -8.58
C LEU A 106 4.16 0.08 -8.21
N VAL A 107 5.35 0.58 -8.58
CA VAL A 107 6.63 -0.05 -8.25
C VAL A 107 6.83 -0.03 -6.73
N GLN A 108 6.55 1.11 -6.08
CA GLN A 108 6.67 1.21 -4.63
C GLN A 108 5.69 0.28 -3.89
N MET A 109 4.45 0.17 -4.37
CA MET A 109 3.46 -0.76 -3.82
C MET A 109 3.90 -2.23 -4.00
N SER A 110 4.50 -2.57 -5.14
CA SER A 110 5.05 -3.91 -5.39
C SER A 110 6.17 -4.26 -4.39
N TRP A 111 7.07 -3.32 -4.10
CA TRP A 111 8.13 -3.53 -3.11
C TRP A 111 7.58 -3.65 -1.69
N ALA A 112 6.61 -2.82 -1.32
CA ALA A 112 5.96 -2.89 -0.01
C ALA A 112 5.24 -4.24 0.19
N LEU A 113 4.54 -4.71 -0.83
CA LEU A 113 3.88 -6.02 -0.82
C LEU A 113 4.92 -7.14 -0.66
N ALA A 114 5.98 -7.14 -1.48
CA ALA A 114 7.05 -8.13 -1.39
C ALA A 114 7.72 -8.15 -0.01
N ALA A 115 8.05 -6.98 0.53
CA ALA A 115 8.64 -6.84 1.86
C ALA A 115 7.72 -7.37 2.97
N SER A 116 6.41 -7.08 2.88
CA SER A 116 5.43 -7.58 3.85
C SER A 116 5.34 -9.10 3.88
N VAL A 117 5.36 -9.73 2.69
CA VAL A 117 5.34 -11.19 2.56
C VAL A 117 6.59 -11.79 3.19
N ILE A 118 7.77 -11.25 2.86
CA ILE A 118 9.05 -11.71 3.45
C ILE A 118 9.04 -11.55 4.97
N ALA A 119 8.59 -10.41 5.48
CA ALA A 119 8.52 -10.14 6.91
C ALA A 119 7.61 -11.14 7.64
N VAL A 120 6.49 -11.56 7.04
CA VAL A 120 5.61 -12.58 7.64
C VAL A 120 6.25 -13.96 7.58
N PHE A 121 6.79 -14.38 6.43
CA PHE A 121 7.39 -15.71 6.27
C PHE A 121 8.64 -15.92 7.13
N ILE A 122 9.43 -14.86 7.36
CA ILE A 122 10.65 -14.93 8.20
C ILE A 122 10.33 -14.56 9.64
N GLY A 123 9.53 -13.53 9.87
CA GLY A 123 9.19 -13.03 11.19
C GLY A 123 8.36 -14.02 12.01
N TRP A 124 7.40 -14.70 11.38
CA TRP A 124 6.56 -15.68 12.08
C TRP A 124 7.33 -16.86 12.69
N PRO A 125 8.21 -17.59 11.96
CA PRO A 125 8.98 -18.69 12.55
C PRO A 125 9.98 -18.20 13.60
N ILE A 126 10.60 -17.03 13.43
CA ILE A 126 11.51 -16.45 14.42
C ILE A 126 10.75 -16.09 15.70
N ALA A 127 9.62 -15.38 15.58
CA ALA A 127 8.77 -15.04 16.72
C ALA A 127 8.30 -16.31 17.45
N ARG A 128 7.92 -17.35 16.70
CA ARG A 128 7.54 -18.65 17.27
C ARG A 128 8.70 -19.37 17.94
N ALA A 129 9.91 -19.31 17.40
CA ALA A 129 11.10 -19.88 18.00
C ALA A 129 11.47 -19.18 19.31
N ILE A 130 11.41 -17.84 19.34
CA ILE A 130 11.66 -17.03 20.55
C ILE A 130 10.60 -17.33 21.61
N ALA A 131 9.31 -17.35 21.24
CA ALA A 131 8.24 -17.72 22.17
C ALA A 131 8.47 -19.11 22.78
N ARG A 132 8.84 -20.10 21.95
CA ARG A 132 9.15 -21.45 22.43
C ARG A 132 10.41 -21.49 23.31
N ALA A 133 11.41 -20.66 23.05
CA ALA A 133 12.62 -20.55 23.86
C ALA A 133 12.33 -19.95 25.23
N ILE A 134 11.50 -18.90 25.29
CA ILE A 134 11.06 -18.27 26.55
C ILE A 134 10.23 -19.27 27.37
N ASP A 135 9.30 -19.98 26.75
CA ASP A 135 8.50 -21.01 27.44
C ASP A 135 9.38 -22.12 28.03
N ARG A 136 10.38 -22.59 27.28
CA ARG A 136 11.32 -23.61 27.77
C ARG A 136 12.12 -23.12 28.97
N ARG A 137 12.63 -21.88 28.91
CA ARG A 137 13.35 -21.25 30.03
C ARG A 137 12.44 -21.07 31.25
N GLY A 138 11.22 -20.60 31.05
CA GLY A 138 10.25 -20.45 32.14
C GLY A 138 9.86 -21.77 32.80
N ARG A 139 9.79 -22.88 32.05
CA ARG A 139 9.58 -24.21 32.63
C ARG A 139 10.79 -24.72 33.41
N ALA A 140 12.00 -24.50 32.91
CA ALA A 140 13.23 -24.89 33.61
C ALA A 140 13.36 -24.18 34.96
N VAL A 141 13.22 -22.84 34.97
CA VAL A 141 13.28 -22.04 36.21
C VAL A 141 12.21 -22.48 37.22
N ARG A 142 10.99 -22.79 36.77
CA ARG A 142 9.95 -23.31 37.68
C ARG A 142 10.29 -24.69 38.24
N ALA A 143 10.91 -25.56 37.44
CA ALA A 143 11.32 -26.89 37.89
C ALA A 143 12.45 -26.79 38.93
N ASP A 144 13.42 -25.90 38.71
CA ASP A 144 14.52 -25.66 39.65
C ASP A 144 14.00 -25.11 40.99
N ASN A 145 13.12 -24.11 40.95
CA ASN A 145 12.48 -23.57 42.17
C ASN A 145 11.67 -24.63 42.93
N ALA A 146 11.00 -25.54 42.23
CA ALA A 146 10.23 -26.62 42.86
C ALA A 146 11.16 -27.66 43.53
N LEU A 147 12.29 -27.96 42.91
CA LEU A 147 13.32 -28.83 43.49
C LEU A 147 13.93 -28.20 44.74
N GLU A 148 14.27 -26.91 44.69
CA GLU A 148 14.81 -26.16 45.82
C GLU A 148 13.83 -26.14 47.01
N ALA A 149 12.54 -25.84 46.76
CA ALA A 149 11.50 -25.90 47.79
C ALA A 149 11.39 -27.30 48.42
N GLN A 150 11.51 -28.37 47.62
CA GLN A 150 11.48 -29.74 48.14
C GLN A 150 12.71 -30.07 48.99
N LEU A 151 13.90 -29.61 48.59
CA LEU A 151 15.12 -29.78 49.36
C LEU A 151 15.05 -29.04 50.69
N GLN A 152 14.56 -27.80 50.68
CA GLN A 152 14.34 -27.01 51.89
C GLN A 152 13.43 -27.74 52.88
N GLN A 153 12.32 -28.28 52.40
CA GLN A 153 11.39 -29.07 53.23
C GLN A 153 12.06 -30.32 53.82
N ARG A 154 12.97 -30.97 53.09
CA ARG A 154 13.72 -32.12 53.61
C ARG A 154 14.75 -31.70 54.65
N PHE A 155 15.43 -30.57 54.48
CA PHE A 155 16.34 -30.03 55.48
C PHE A 155 15.60 -29.66 56.77
N ASP A 156 14.48 -28.95 56.67
CA ASP A 156 13.65 -28.60 57.84
C ASP A 156 13.11 -29.84 58.57
N ALA A 157 12.85 -30.93 57.85
CA ALA A 157 12.45 -32.21 58.43
C ALA A 157 13.64 -32.92 59.10
N MET A 158 14.82 -32.89 58.48
CA MET A 158 16.04 -33.46 59.06
C MET A 158 16.45 -32.71 60.32
N GLU A 159 16.38 -31.39 60.34
CA GLU A 159 16.67 -30.55 61.51
C GLU A 159 15.79 -30.96 62.70
N ARG A 160 14.47 -31.01 62.51
CA ARG A 160 13.53 -31.44 63.57
C ARG A 160 13.77 -32.87 64.06
N ASN A 161 14.11 -33.79 63.15
CA ASN A 161 14.44 -35.15 63.52
C ASN A 161 15.75 -35.20 64.33
N ILE A 162 16.76 -34.42 63.95
CA ILE A 162 18.04 -34.33 64.67
C ILE A 162 17.82 -33.76 66.07
N ASP A 163 17.01 -32.71 66.22
CA ASP A 163 16.68 -32.12 67.53
C ASP A 163 15.99 -33.14 68.44
N THR A 164 15.08 -33.93 67.88
CA THR A 164 14.40 -35.00 68.62
C THR A 164 15.39 -36.07 69.09
N VAL A 165 16.28 -36.51 68.19
CA VAL A 165 17.34 -37.48 68.54
C VAL A 165 18.28 -36.93 69.61
N ALA A 166 18.60 -35.64 69.58
CA ALA A 166 19.45 -35.02 70.61
C ALA A 166 18.82 -35.12 72.02
N VAL A 167 17.53 -34.81 72.14
CA VAL A 167 16.79 -34.92 73.42
C VAL A 167 16.67 -36.38 73.87
N GLU A 168 16.44 -37.31 72.94
CA GLU A 168 16.41 -38.73 73.25
C GLU A 168 17.76 -39.26 73.73
N MET A 169 18.86 -38.80 73.12
CA MET A 169 20.22 -39.15 73.53
C MET A 169 20.56 -38.59 74.92
N GLU A 170 20.13 -37.37 75.23
CA GLU A 170 20.25 -36.80 76.58
C GLU A 170 19.53 -37.69 77.60
N ARG A 171 18.25 -38.01 77.37
CA ARG A 171 17.46 -38.90 78.23
C ARG A 171 18.06 -40.30 78.37
N LEU A 172 18.55 -40.89 77.28
CA LEU A 172 19.19 -42.20 77.30
C LEU A 172 20.46 -42.18 78.13
N SER A 173 21.26 -41.12 78.00
CA SER A 173 22.47 -40.92 78.80
C SER A 173 22.17 -40.77 80.29
N GLU A 174 21.07 -40.09 80.64
CA GLU A 174 20.60 -40.01 82.02
C GLU A 174 20.15 -41.36 82.54
N ALA A 175 19.34 -42.10 81.79
CA ALA A 175 18.88 -43.43 82.18
C ALA A 175 20.05 -44.39 82.41
N GLN A 176 21.06 -44.37 81.53
CA GLN A 176 22.30 -45.14 81.73
C GLN A 176 23.03 -44.72 83.01
N ARG A 177 23.16 -43.42 83.27
CA ARG A 177 23.78 -42.90 84.50
C ARG A 177 23.01 -43.31 85.76
N PHE A 178 21.68 -43.30 85.72
CA PHE A 178 20.85 -43.78 86.82
C PHE A 178 21.06 -45.27 87.08
N THR A 179 21.11 -46.07 86.02
CA THR A 179 21.31 -47.52 86.13
C THR A 179 22.68 -47.85 86.72
N SER A 180 23.73 -47.17 86.27
CA SER A 180 25.08 -47.31 86.85
C SER A 180 25.11 -46.92 88.33
N LYS A 181 24.50 -45.79 88.71
CA LYS A 181 24.38 -45.37 90.11
C LYS A 181 23.59 -46.37 90.97
N LEU A 182 22.52 -46.97 90.43
CA LEU A 182 21.73 -47.98 91.13
C LEU A 182 22.54 -49.26 91.40
N LEU A 183 23.31 -49.72 90.41
CA LEU A 183 24.19 -50.89 90.58
C LEU A 183 25.28 -50.62 91.62
N GLU A 184 25.85 -49.42 91.64
CA GLU A 184 26.85 -48.99 92.62
C GLU A 184 26.26 -48.87 94.05
N GLN A 185 25.04 -48.33 94.18
CA GLN A 185 24.35 -48.29 95.48
C GLN A 185 24.04 -49.69 96.00
N ARG A 186 23.65 -50.62 95.12
CA ARG A 186 23.40 -52.01 95.48
C ARG A 186 24.69 -52.69 95.96
N SER A 187 25.79 -52.57 95.22
CA SER A 187 27.07 -53.17 95.62
C SER A 187 27.60 -52.56 96.92
N ALA A 188 27.46 -51.25 97.12
CA ALA A 188 27.83 -50.57 98.36
C ALA A 188 26.96 -51.01 99.55
N ALA A 189 25.65 -51.23 99.35
CA ALA A 189 24.75 -51.73 100.39
C ALA A 189 25.08 -53.18 100.80
N GLU A 190 25.38 -54.06 99.84
CA GLU A 190 25.83 -55.44 100.10
C GLU A 190 27.17 -55.45 100.86
N GLN A 191 28.13 -54.60 100.49
CA GLN A 191 29.40 -54.45 101.24
C GLN A 191 29.19 -53.93 102.66
N ARG A 192 28.27 -52.98 102.87
CA ARG A 192 27.98 -52.42 104.20
C ARG A 192 27.28 -53.45 105.11
N ALA A 193 26.49 -54.35 104.54
CA ALA A 193 25.87 -55.47 105.26
C ALA A 193 26.87 -56.60 105.58
N ALA A 194 27.96 -56.72 104.81
CA ALA A 194 28.99 -57.74 104.99
C ALA A 194 30.10 -57.36 105.99
N VAL A 195 30.10 -56.15 106.56
CA VAL A 195 31.03 -55.77 107.64
C VAL A 195 30.53 -56.37 108.97
N PRO A 196 31.20 -57.39 109.54
CA PRO A 196 30.77 -57.96 110.80
C PRO A 196 30.95 -56.94 111.94
N VAL A 197 29.91 -56.80 112.75
CA VAL A 197 29.94 -56.06 114.02
C VAL A 197 30.76 -56.88 115.02
N ASP A 198 32.08 -56.81 114.91
CA ASP A 198 33.01 -57.33 115.92
C ASP A 198 33.95 -56.21 116.36
N ALA A 199 33.41 -55.34 117.22
CA ALA A 199 34.18 -54.36 117.98
C ALA A 199 33.40 -53.95 119.24
N ASN A 200 33.07 -54.91 120.11
CA ASN A 200 33.01 -54.66 121.56
C ASN A 200 32.92 -55.96 122.36
N ARG A 201 34.10 -56.53 122.66
CA ARG A 201 34.38 -57.23 123.92
C ARG A 201 35.86 -57.23 124.20
#